data_AF-M6G965-F1
#
_entry.id   AF-M6G965-F1
#
_cell.length_a   1.000
_cell.length_b   1.000
_cell.length_c   1.000
_cell.angle_alpha   90.00
_cell.angle_beta   90.00
_cell.angle_gamma   90.00
#
_symmetry.space_group_name_H-M   'P 1'
#
loop_
_entity.id
_entity.type
_entity.pdbx_description
1 polymer ?
#
loop_
_entity_poly.entity_id
_entity_poly.type
_entity_poly.pdbx_seq_one_letter_code
_entity_poly.pdbx_strand_id
1 'polypeptide(L)'
;RVWRLPNINELLSIIDYSDPNPILPTIDTYFFPNTPNPSGYWTSTTYDSNKSLAIAVAFGNGIVATSDKSGNLYARCVTTF
;
A
#
# COMPACT_ATOMS: atom_id res chain seq x y z
N ARG A 1 -0.81 -22.05 4.05
CA ARG A 1 -0.98 -20.66 3.57
C ARG A 1 0.39 -20.04 3.37
N VAL A 2 0.60 -19.36 2.25
CA VAL A 2 1.86 -18.66 1.95
C VAL A 2 1.56 -17.17 1.94
N TRP A 3 2.15 -16.46 2.89
CA TRP A 3 2.04 -15.00 2.98
C TRP A 3 3.08 -14.34 2.08
N ARG A 4 2.67 -13.27 1.40
CA ARG A 4 3.56 -12.46 0.56
C ARG A 4 3.20 -10.99 0.64
N LEU A 5 4.12 -10.14 0.18
CA LEU A 5 3.78 -8.76 -0.14
C LEU A 5 2.79 -8.73 -1.32
N PRO A 6 1.79 -7.83 -1.29
CA PRO A 6 0.90 -7.59 -2.41
C PRO A 6 1.66 -6.92 -3.54
N ASN A 7 1.22 -7.07 -4.78
CA ASN A 7 1.66 -6.20 -5.86
C ASN A 7 0.93 -4.85 -5.77
N ILE A 8 1.38 -3.85 -6.54
CA ILE A 8 0.77 -2.51 -6.54
C ILE A 8 -0.74 -2.54 -6.82
N ASN A 9 -1.21 -3.37 -7.76
CA ASN A 9 -2.62 -3.42 -8.15
C ASN A 9 -3.50 -4.02 -7.05
N GLU A 10 -3.02 -5.04 -6.34
CA GLU A 10 -3.73 -5.61 -5.19
C GLU A 10 -3.91 -4.57 -4.09
N LEU A 11 -2.88 -3.76 -3.82
CA LEU A 11 -2.96 -2.75 -2.77
C LEU A 11 -3.79 -1.52 -3.19
N LEU A 12 -3.80 -1.16 -4.48
CA LEU A 12 -4.69 -0.13 -5.03
C LEU A 12 -6.15 -0.59 -5.09
N SER A 13 -6.41 -1.89 -5.28
CA SER A 13 -7.78 -2.42 -5.38
C SER A 13 -8.59 -2.32 -4.10
N ILE A 14 -7.93 -2.13 -2.95
CA ILE A 14 -8.59 -1.95 -1.65
C ILE A 14 -8.74 -0.48 -1.27
N ILE A 15 -8.33 0.43 -2.16
CA ILE A 15 -8.49 1.87 -1.98
C ILE A 15 -9.85 2.32 -2.50
N ASP A 16 -10.58 3.04 -1.66
CA ASP A 16 -11.88 3.63 -1.97
C ASP A 16 -11.70 5.05 -2.53
N TYR A 17 -11.86 5.20 -3.84
CA TYR A 17 -11.73 6.48 -4.53
C TYR A 17 -13.03 7.30 -4.55
N SER A 18 -14.08 6.89 -3.83
CA SER A 18 -15.38 7.56 -3.86
C SER A 18 -15.46 8.83 -3.01
N ASP A 19 -14.58 9.01 -2.03
CA ASP A 19 -14.56 10.20 -1.17
C ASP A 19 -13.51 11.23 -1.63
N PRO A 20 -13.92 12.44 -2.08
CA PRO A 20 -13.01 13.51 -2.47
C PRO A 20 -12.34 14.24 -1.29
N ASN A 21 -12.64 13.93 -0.02
CA ASN A 21 -12.03 14.57 1.16
C ASN A 21 -10.83 13.79 1.75
N PRO A 22 -9.61 14.36 1.79
CA PRO A 22 -8.37 13.61 2.06
C PRO A 22 -7.98 13.51 3.55
N ILE A 23 -8.92 13.61 4.50
CA ILE A 23 -8.57 13.73 5.93
C ILE A 23 -8.60 12.37 6.66
N LEU A 24 -9.26 11.34 6.12
CA LEU A 24 -9.40 10.02 6.75
C LEU A 24 -9.22 8.91 5.68
N PRO A 25 -8.74 7.72 6.05
CA PRO A 25 -8.12 6.78 5.09
C PRO A 25 -9.15 6.26 4.08
N THR A 26 -8.75 6.19 2.81
CA THR A 26 -9.55 5.64 1.73
C THR A 26 -9.39 4.13 1.64
N ILE A 27 -9.54 3.39 2.74
CA ILE A 27 -9.74 1.94 2.75
C ILE A 27 -10.86 1.62 3.75
N ASP A 28 -11.57 0.51 3.58
CA ASP A 28 -12.59 0.10 4.55
C ASP A 28 -11.93 -0.19 5.91
N THR A 29 -12.10 0.73 6.87
CA THR A 29 -11.53 0.61 8.22
C THR A 29 -12.25 -0.38 9.11
N TYR A 30 -13.50 -0.75 8.77
CA TYR A 30 -14.21 -1.83 9.45
C TYR A 30 -13.62 -3.18 9.06
N PHE A 31 -13.31 -3.37 7.78
CA PHE A 31 -12.67 -4.57 7.28
C PHE A 31 -11.16 -4.63 7.58
N PHE A 32 -10.48 -3.47 7.55
CA PHE A 32 -9.05 -3.31 7.80
C PHE A 32 -8.78 -2.43 9.05
N PRO A 33 -9.11 -2.92 10.26
CA PRO A 33 -8.89 -2.16 11.48
C PRO A 33 -7.40 -1.93 11.74
N ASN A 34 -7.09 -0.93 12.56
CA ASN A 34 -5.71 -0.59 12.98
C ASN A 34 -4.76 -0.35 11.79
N THR A 35 -5.21 0.36 10.76
CA THR A 35 -4.35 0.76 9.63
C THR A 35 -3.66 2.09 9.94
N PRO A 36 -2.32 2.13 10.10
CA PRO A 36 -1.56 3.38 10.18
C PRO A 36 -1.85 4.31 8.99
N ASN A 37 -2.30 5.53 9.27
CA ASN A 37 -2.54 6.63 8.33
C ASN A 37 -1.59 7.80 8.70
N PRO A 38 -0.94 8.53 7.75
CA PRO A 38 -0.91 8.42 6.28
C PRO A 38 0.35 7.70 5.78
N SER A 39 0.62 6.53 6.36
CA SER A 39 1.89 5.85 6.08
C SER A 39 1.88 5.12 4.73
N GLY A 40 3.06 5.03 4.11
CA GLY A 40 3.27 4.21 2.91
C GLY A 40 3.36 2.72 3.25
N TYR A 41 2.84 1.88 2.36
CA TYR A 41 2.88 0.43 2.46
C TYR A 41 3.69 -0.15 1.30
N TRP A 42 4.56 -1.10 1.64
CA TRP A 42 5.37 -1.81 0.68
C TRP A 42 4.52 -2.69 -0.25
N THR A 43 4.90 -2.66 -1.52
CA THR A 43 4.43 -3.61 -2.53
C THR A 43 5.61 -4.47 -3.00
N SER A 44 5.32 -5.61 -3.62
CA SER A 44 6.29 -6.45 -4.31
C SER A 44 6.75 -5.87 -5.66
N THR A 45 6.18 -4.73 -6.08
CA THR A 45 6.48 -4.10 -7.36
C THR A 45 7.77 -3.30 -7.27
N THR A 46 8.80 -3.72 -8.00
CA THR A 46 10.06 -2.97 -8.14
C THR A 46 9.87 -1.82 -9.12
N TYR A 47 10.44 -0.65 -8.82
CA TYR A 47 10.39 0.48 -9.74
C TYR A 47 11.25 0.21 -10.97
N ASP A 48 10.70 0.48 -12.17
CA ASP A 48 11.34 -0.02 -13.39
C ASP A 48 12.64 0.72 -13.72
N SER A 49 12.64 2.04 -13.61
CA SER A 49 13.79 2.89 -13.93
C SER A 49 14.94 2.79 -12.93
N ASN A 50 14.69 2.32 -11.71
CA ASN A 50 15.73 2.11 -10.70
C ASN A 50 15.36 0.94 -9.78
N LYS A 51 16.08 -0.18 -9.94
CA LYS A 51 15.80 -1.45 -9.25
C LYS A 51 16.18 -1.42 -7.75
N SER A 52 16.92 -0.42 -7.30
CA SER A 52 17.15 -0.15 -5.86
C SER A 52 15.91 0.40 -5.16
N LEU A 53 14.92 0.88 -5.92
CA LEU A 53 13.66 1.39 -5.41
C LEU A 53 12.53 0.37 -5.59
N ALA A 54 11.53 0.46 -4.72
CA ALA A 54 10.25 -0.26 -4.85
C ALA A 54 9.10 0.74 -4.85
N ILE A 55 7.94 0.29 -5.35
CA ILE A 55 6.72 1.05 -5.29
C ILE A 55 6.08 0.88 -3.91
N ALA A 56 5.68 1.99 -3.32
CA ALA A 56 4.86 2.05 -2.12
C ALA A 56 3.56 2.80 -2.41
N VAL A 57 2.53 2.50 -1.65
CA VAL A 57 1.24 3.18 -1.77
C VAL A 57 0.78 3.65 -0.40
N ALA A 58 0.30 4.89 -0.31
CA ALA A 58 -0.23 5.46 0.91
C ALA A 58 -1.77 5.31 0.95
N PHE A 59 -2.29 4.63 1.96
CA PHE A 59 -3.74 4.45 2.14
C PHE A 59 -4.49 5.73 2.54
N GLY A 60 -3.79 6.80 2.94
CA GLY A 60 -4.42 8.05 3.32
C GLY A 60 -5.01 8.82 2.13
N ASN A 61 -4.54 8.56 0.92
CA ASN A 61 -4.92 9.33 -0.28
C ASN A 61 -4.67 8.58 -1.61
N GLY A 62 -4.28 7.31 -1.56
CA GLY A 62 -4.00 6.51 -2.76
C GLY A 62 -2.75 6.92 -3.54
N ILE A 63 -1.86 7.75 -2.95
CA ILE A 63 -0.63 8.17 -3.63
C ILE A 63 0.28 6.96 -3.85
N VAL A 64 0.74 6.83 -5.09
CA VAL A 64 1.80 5.90 -5.48
C VAL A 64 3.14 6.65 -5.42
N ALA A 65 4.06 6.13 -4.62
CA ALA A 65 5.40 6.69 -4.45
C ALA A 65 6.48 5.64 -4.71
N THR A 66 7.71 6.09 -4.93
CA THR A 66 8.89 5.23 -4.95
C THR A 66 9.66 5.42 -3.65
N SER A 67 10.28 4.37 -3.15
CA SER A 67 11.11 4.43 -1.94
C SER A 67 12.24 3.43 -2.01
N ASP A 68 13.35 3.73 -1.34
CA ASP A 68 14.51 2.84 -1.27
C ASP A 68 14.12 1.52 -0.59
N LYS A 69 14.52 0.39 -1.16
CA LYS A 69 14.20 -0.94 -0.63
C LYS A 69 14.77 -1.18 0.78
N SER A 70 15.80 -0.45 1.20
CA SER A 70 16.31 -0.47 2.59
C SER A 70 15.52 0.43 3.54
N GLY A 71 14.50 1.12 3.04
CA GLY A 71 13.66 2.03 3.82
C GLY A 71 12.69 1.32 4.75
N ASN A 72 12.23 2.05 5.76
CA ASN A 72 11.24 1.57 6.72
C ASN A 72 9.84 2.06 6.31
N LEU A 73 9.03 1.15 5.76
CA LEU A 73 7.60 1.34 5.51
C LEU A 73 6.82 0.14 6.04
N TYR A 74 5.50 0.30 6.16
CA TYR A 74 4.62 -0.76 6.65
C TYR A 74 4.42 -1.84 5.60
N ALA A 75 4.02 -3.04 6.03
CA ALA A 75 3.63 -4.12 5.15
C ALA A 75 2.23 -4.62 5.53
N ARG A 76 1.39 -4.84 4.51
CA ARG A 76 0.11 -5.55 4.64
C ARG A 76 0.18 -6.80 3.76
N CYS A 77 0.43 -7.95 4.36
CA CYS A 77 0.61 -9.20 3.62
C CYS A 77 -0.72 -9.76 3.10
N VAL A 78 -0.66 -10.47 1.98
CA VAL A 78 -1.78 -11.21 1.38
C VAL A 78 -1.47 -12.70 1.31
N THR A 79 -2.50 -13.54 1.29
CA THR A 79 -2.41 -15.00 1.11
C THR A 79 -3.48 -15.45 0.13
N THR A 80 -3.23 -16.51 -0.61
CA THR A 80 -4.28 -17.24 -1.33
C THR A 80 -5.06 -18.12 -0.35
N PHE A 81 -6.33 -18.37 -0.66
CA PHE A 81 -7.24 -19.21 0.13
C PHE A 81 -6.81 -20.68 0.12
#